data_AF-A0A350M2Y9-F1
#
_entry.id   AF-A0A350M2Y9-F1
#
_cell.length_a   1.000
_cell.length_b   1.000
_cell.length_c   1.000
_cell.angle_alpha   90.00
_cell.angle_beta   90.00
_cell.angle_gamma   90.00
#
_symmetry.space_group_name_H-M   'P 1'
#
loop_
_entity.id
_entity.type
_entity.pdbx_description
1 polymer ?
#
loop_
_entity_poly.entity_id
_entity_poly.type
_entity_poly.pdbx_seq_one_letter_code
_entity_poly.pdbx_strand_id
1 'polypeptide(L)'
;MNRYVGDVSYNEMPDGINIVFYDSASIESSRLTANYAIDHLTTNIMEAKNDVVILNSEGEQINTEHLIWDRNKQKIYSEVFVKITTADEIIMGEGFESNEDFTKYKILKPKGTITKEDE
;
A
#
# COMPACT_ATOMS: atom_id res chain seq x y z
N MET A 1 34.13 -27.05 -0.65
CA MET A 1 33.66 -25.79 -1.27
C MET A 1 32.15 -25.79 -1.18
N ASN A 2 31.55 -25.06 -0.22
CA ASN A 2 30.09 -24.98 -0.08
C ASN A 2 29.61 -23.74 -0.82
N ARG A 3 28.91 -23.95 -1.94
CA ARG A 3 28.36 -22.91 -2.80
C ARG A 3 26.99 -22.49 -2.26
N TYR A 4 26.94 -21.39 -1.52
CA TYR A 4 25.69 -20.69 -1.22
C TYR A 4 25.36 -19.79 -2.41
N VAL A 5 24.55 -20.30 -3.35
CA VAL A 5 23.96 -19.46 -4.41
C VAL A 5 22.46 -19.43 -4.14
N GLY A 6 22.07 -18.55 -3.23
CA GLY A 6 20.71 -18.03 -3.14
C GLY A 6 20.73 -16.64 -3.76
N ASP A 7 20.57 -16.55 -5.08
CA ASP A 7 20.47 -15.28 -5.79
C ASP A 7 19.04 -14.72 -5.58
N VAL A 8 18.72 -14.37 -4.33
CA VAL A 8 17.57 -13.53 -4.03
C VAL A 8 18.05 -12.10 -4.23
N SER A 9 17.90 -11.61 -5.46
CA SER A 9 18.17 -10.22 -5.78
C SER A 9 17.05 -9.36 -5.19
N TYR A 10 17.38 -8.52 -4.22
CA TYR A 10 16.46 -7.56 -3.62
C TYR A 10 17.10 -6.17 -3.54
N ASN A 11 16.27 -5.13 -3.61
CA ASN A 11 16.66 -3.76 -3.31
C ASN A 11 16.03 -3.37 -1.97
N GLU A 12 16.86 -3.14 -0.97
CA GLU A 12 16.41 -2.62 0.33
C GLU A 12 16.47 -1.09 0.35
N MET A 13 15.43 -0.49 0.91
CA MET A 13 15.22 0.97 0.97
C MET A 13 14.98 1.34 2.44
N PRO A 14 16.05 1.40 3.25
CA PRO A 14 15.95 1.58 4.70
C PRO A 14 15.52 2.99 5.11
N ASP A 15 15.75 3.99 4.23
CA ASP A 15 15.28 5.37 4.42
C ASP A 15 13.83 5.58 3.97
N GLY A 16 13.16 4.50 3.53
CA GLY A 16 11.78 4.53 3.06
C GLY A 16 11.63 4.78 1.57
N ILE A 17 10.38 4.99 1.17
CA ILE A 17 9.97 5.20 -0.22
C ILE A 17 8.95 6.31 -0.35
N ASN A 18 8.93 6.89 -1.54
CA ASN A 18 7.91 7.81 -1.99
C ASN A 18 7.61 7.53 -3.47
N ILE A 19 6.51 6.84 -3.73
CA ILE A 19 6.10 6.39 -5.07
C ILE A 19 4.87 7.19 -5.48
N VAL A 20 4.91 7.76 -6.68
CA VAL A 20 3.78 8.48 -7.28
C VAL A 20 3.27 7.67 -8.46
N PHE A 21 1.97 7.39 -8.47
CA PHE A 21 1.25 6.69 -9.52
C PHE A 21 0.54 7.71 -10.42
N TYR A 22 0.55 7.46 -11.73
CA TYR A 22 -0.05 8.33 -12.74
C TYR A 22 -1.11 7.56 -13.54
N ASP A 23 -2.24 8.20 -13.79
CA ASP A 23 -3.27 7.68 -14.68
C ASP A 23 -2.83 7.74 -16.17
N SER A 24 -3.59 7.11 -17.06
CA SER A 24 -3.49 7.23 -18.52
C SER A 24 -3.35 8.66 -19.06
N ALA A 25 -3.92 9.66 -18.37
CA ALA A 25 -3.77 11.08 -18.71
C ALA A 25 -2.48 11.74 -18.22
N SER A 26 -1.54 10.98 -17.62
CA SER A 26 -0.32 11.47 -16.96
C SER A 26 -0.59 12.44 -15.79
N ILE A 27 -1.74 12.27 -15.14
CA ILE A 27 -2.14 13.01 -13.93
C ILE A 27 -1.85 12.12 -12.73
N GLU A 28 -1.32 12.69 -11.64
CA GLU A 28 -1.10 11.97 -10.38
C GLU A 28 -2.43 11.37 -9.88
N SER A 29 -2.50 10.04 -9.83
CA SER A 29 -3.66 9.28 -9.36
C SER A 29 -3.55 9.00 -7.87
N SER A 30 -2.35 8.66 -7.39
CA SER A 30 -2.12 8.35 -5.99
C SER A 30 -0.64 8.40 -5.63
N ARG A 31 -0.36 8.48 -4.34
CA ARG A 31 0.99 8.54 -3.78
C ARG A 31 1.11 7.58 -2.59
N LEU A 32 2.14 6.74 -2.61
CA LEU A 32 2.49 5.78 -1.57
C LEU A 32 3.79 6.20 -0.89
N THR A 33 3.75 6.37 0.43
CA THR A 33 4.94 6.63 1.26
C THR A 33 5.06 5.58 2.36
N ALA A 34 6.30 5.24 2.72
CA ALA A 34 6.60 4.38 3.86
C ALA A 34 8.01 4.68 4.37
N ASN A 35 8.29 4.37 5.64
CA ASN A 35 9.61 4.57 6.25
C ASN A 35 10.58 3.41 6.02
N TYR A 36 10.13 2.32 5.42
CA TYR A 36 10.97 1.21 4.99
C TYR A 36 10.35 0.50 3.79
N ALA A 37 11.16 0.05 2.84
CA ALA A 37 10.70 -0.89 1.83
C ALA A 37 11.77 -1.90 1.43
N ILE A 38 11.33 -3.03 0.89
CA ILE A 38 12.17 -4.02 0.23
C ILE A 38 11.49 -4.47 -1.06
N ASP A 39 12.23 -4.43 -2.16
CA ASP A 39 11.79 -4.86 -3.48
C ASP A 39 12.49 -6.16 -3.86
N HIS A 40 11.75 -7.27 -3.85
CA HIS A 40 12.24 -8.58 -4.24
C HIS A 40 12.14 -8.73 -5.76
N LEU A 41 13.25 -8.50 -6.45
CA LEU A 41 13.33 -8.49 -7.92
C LEU A 41 13.01 -9.87 -8.51
N THR A 42 13.41 -10.96 -7.83
CA THR A 42 13.17 -12.32 -8.31
C THR A 42 11.67 -12.70 -8.29
N THR A 43 10.91 -12.20 -7.31
CA THR A 43 9.49 -12.53 -7.17
C THR A 43 8.56 -11.45 -7.69
N ASN A 44 9.08 -10.27 -8.08
CA ASN A 44 8.31 -9.07 -8.42
C ASN A 44 7.35 -8.66 -7.29
N ILE A 45 7.81 -8.77 -6.05
CA ILE A 45 7.04 -8.40 -4.86
C ILE A 45 7.78 -7.28 -4.15
N MET A 46 7.09 -6.17 -3.87
CA MET A 46 7.60 -5.12 -3.01
C MET A 46 6.84 -5.12 -1.69
N GLU A 47 7.56 -5.02 -0.58
CA GLU A 47 6.96 -4.80 0.73
C GLU A 47 7.30 -3.39 1.20
N ALA A 48 6.29 -2.66 1.69
CA ALA A 48 6.45 -1.38 2.37
C ALA A 48 6.03 -1.55 3.84
N LYS A 49 6.82 -1.01 4.77
CA LYS A 49 6.64 -1.16 6.22
C LYS A 49 6.87 0.15 6.94
N ASN A 50 6.33 0.24 8.16
CA ASN A 50 6.46 1.36 9.10
C ASN A 50 5.84 2.64 8.56
N ASP A 51 4.65 3.00 9.07
CA ASP A 51 3.90 4.20 8.66
C ASP A 51 3.65 4.23 7.13
N VAL A 52 2.99 3.20 6.62
CA VAL A 52 2.60 3.16 5.21
C VAL A 52 1.37 4.03 5.02
N VAL A 53 1.50 5.03 4.17
CA VAL A 53 0.44 5.99 3.84
C VAL A 53 0.22 6.01 2.34
N ILE A 54 -1.03 5.86 1.93
CA ILE A 54 -1.46 6.08 0.55
C ILE A 54 -2.44 7.25 0.54
N LEU A 55 -2.25 8.19 -0.38
CA LEU A 55 -3.19 9.28 -0.66
C LEU A 55 -3.59 9.20 -2.13
N ASN A 56 -4.90 9.16 -2.43
CA ASN A 56 -5.39 9.18 -3.81
C ASN A 56 -5.88 10.58 -4.24
N SER A 57 -6.22 10.71 -5.53
CA SER A 57 -6.69 11.96 -6.13
C SER A 57 -8.04 12.45 -5.57
N GLU A 58 -8.81 11.57 -4.92
CA GLU A 58 -10.08 11.92 -4.27
C GLU A 58 -9.88 12.42 -2.82
N GLY A 59 -8.64 12.44 -2.33
CA GLY A 59 -8.31 12.84 -0.97
C GLY A 59 -8.55 11.74 0.07
N GLU A 60 -8.77 10.50 -0.36
CA GLU A 60 -8.85 9.35 0.53
C GLU A 60 -7.44 8.95 0.98
N GLN A 61 -7.29 8.73 2.29
CA GLN A 61 -6.03 8.33 2.90
C GLN A 61 -6.13 6.92 3.49
N ILE A 62 -5.25 6.01 3.08
CA ILE A 62 -5.14 4.66 3.61
C ILE A 62 -3.86 4.58 4.46
N ASN A 63 -4.00 4.13 5.70
CA ASN A 63 -2.90 3.93 6.64
C ASN A 63 -2.79 2.45 7.02
N THR A 64 -1.58 1.90 7.00
CA THR A 64 -1.28 0.54 7.48
C THR A 64 0.19 0.41 7.91
N GLU A 65 0.51 -0.63 8.67
CA GLU A 65 1.89 -0.91 9.11
C GLU A 65 2.67 -1.76 8.10
N HIS A 66 1.98 -2.48 7.22
CA HIS A 66 2.59 -3.37 6.23
C HIS A 66 1.73 -3.44 4.98
N LEU A 67 2.37 -3.25 3.83
CA LEU A 67 1.77 -3.32 2.51
C LEU A 67 2.62 -4.21 1.61
N ILE A 68 1.96 -5.03 0.81
CA ILE A 68 2.58 -5.89 -0.18
C ILE A 68 2.03 -5.52 -1.55
N TRP A 69 2.94 -5.23 -2.48
CA TRP A 69 2.64 -5.02 -3.88
C TRP A 69 3.14 -6.20 -4.70
N ASP A 70 2.21 -7.02 -5.19
CA ASP A 70 2.50 -8.11 -6.13
C ASP A 70 2.28 -7.61 -7.56
N ARG A 71 3.39 -7.26 -8.23
CA ARG A 71 3.36 -6.70 -9.58
C ARG A 71 2.96 -7.73 -10.63
N ASN A 72 3.12 -9.03 -10.36
CA ASN A 72 2.66 -10.07 -11.30
C ASN A 72 1.13 -10.14 -11.35
N LYS A 73 0.47 -9.84 -10.23
CA LYS A 73 -0.99 -9.84 -10.12
C LYS A 73 -1.60 -8.46 -10.25
N GLN A 74 -0.77 -7.41 -10.36
CA GLN A 74 -1.21 -6.01 -10.34
C GLN A 74 -2.10 -5.70 -9.13
N LYS A 75 -1.69 -6.23 -7.97
CA LYS A 75 -2.46 -6.17 -6.74
C LYS A 75 -1.62 -5.65 -5.60
N ILE A 76 -2.24 -4.77 -4.82
CA ILE A 76 -1.70 -4.26 -3.58
C ILE A 76 -2.60 -4.74 -2.45
N TYR A 77 -2.01 -5.27 -1.39
CA TYR A 77 -2.77 -5.76 -0.26
C TYR A 77 -2.03 -5.61 1.05
N SER A 78 -2.79 -5.69 2.13
CA SER A 78 -2.29 -5.80 3.49
C SER A 78 -3.09 -6.87 4.21
N GLU A 79 -2.45 -7.55 5.16
CA GLU A 79 -3.09 -8.52 6.05
C GLU A 79 -3.23 -8.00 7.48
N VAL A 80 -2.69 -6.80 7.77
CA VAL A 80 -2.69 -6.20 9.10
C VAL A 80 -3.74 -5.09 9.21
N PHE A 81 -3.76 -4.39 10.35
CA PHE A 81 -4.70 -3.30 10.57
C PHE A 81 -4.61 -2.25 9.45
N VAL A 82 -5.77 -1.80 9.00
CA VAL A 82 -5.93 -0.74 8.00
C VAL A 82 -6.93 0.28 8.52
N LYS A 83 -6.62 1.55 8.29
CA LYS A 83 -7.53 2.68 8.48
C LYS A 83 -7.66 3.43 7.17
N ILE A 84 -8.89 3.62 6.71
CA ILE A 84 -9.22 4.41 5.53
C ILE A 84 -9.95 5.66 6.02
N THR A 85 -9.45 6.82 5.63
CA THR A 85 -10.05 8.11 5.96
C THR A 85 -10.50 8.75 4.66
N THR A 86 -11.81 8.93 4.51
CA THR A 86 -12.41 9.64 3.38
C THR A 86 -12.86 11.03 3.84
N ALA A 87 -13.52 11.78 2.94
CA ALA A 87 -14.14 13.05 3.29
C ALA A 87 -15.16 12.86 4.42
N ASP A 88 -16.06 11.89 4.28
CA ASP A 88 -17.24 11.71 5.13
C ASP A 88 -17.04 10.71 6.28
N GLU A 89 -16.11 9.76 6.13
CA GLU A 89 -16.02 8.64 7.06
C GLU A 89 -14.59 8.18 7.37
N ILE A 90 -14.46 7.48 8.49
CA ILE A 90 -13.26 6.74 8.87
C ILE A 90 -13.65 5.27 8.99
N ILE A 91 -13.07 4.44 8.14
CA ILE A 91 -13.31 3.00 8.09
C ILE A 91 -12.09 2.28 8.64
N MET A 92 -12.31 1.30 9.52
CA MET A 92 -11.24 0.50 10.13
C MET A 92 -11.48 -0.98 9.89
N GLY A 93 -10.39 -1.73 9.70
CA GLY A 93 -10.47 -3.17 9.52
C GLY A 93 -9.14 -3.88 9.64
N GLU A 94 -9.16 -5.19 9.38
CA GLU A 94 -7.97 -6.01 9.21
C GLU A 94 -7.87 -6.48 7.77
N GLY A 95 -6.78 -6.09 7.14
CA GLY A 95 -6.43 -6.37 5.77
C GLY A 95 -7.27 -5.61 4.74
N PHE A 96 -6.65 -5.34 3.61
CA PHE A 96 -7.30 -4.77 2.43
C PHE A 96 -6.66 -5.31 1.15
N GLU A 97 -7.38 -5.20 0.04
CA GLU A 97 -6.86 -5.43 -1.31
C GLU A 97 -7.24 -4.22 -2.18
N SER A 98 -6.35 -3.84 -3.09
CA SER A 98 -6.51 -2.73 -4.02
C SER A 98 -5.84 -3.02 -5.37
N ASN A 99 -6.28 -2.32 -6.43
CA ASN A 99 -5.48 -2.18 -7.65
C ASN A 99 -4.27 -1.25 -7.42
N GLU A 100 -3.33 -1.26 -8.37
CA GLU A 100 -2.06 -0.52 -8.30
C GLU A 100 -2.24 1.00 -8.17
N ASP A 101 -3.28 1.55 -8.79
CA ASP A 101 -3.56 3.00 -8.78
C ASP A 101 -4.40 3.46 -7.57
N PHE A 102 -4.81 2.53 -6.71
CA PHE A 102 -5.63 2.76 -5.52
C PHE A 102 -7.01 3.40 -5.77
N THR A 103 -7.58 3.17 -6.97
CA THR A 103 -8.92 3.63 -7.34
C THR A 103 -10.02 2.63 -7.00
N LYS A 104 -9.67 1.38 -6.69
CA LYS A 104 -10.59 0.32 -6.29
C LYS A 104 -9.97 -0.49 -5.18
N TYR A 105 -10.54 -0.39 -3.99
CA TYR A 105 -10.09 -1.15 -2.82
C TYR A 105 -11.27 -1.88 -2.14
N LYS A 106 -10.91 -2.87 -1.32
CA LYS A 106 -11.83 -3.62 -0.47
C LYS A 106 -11.15 -3.94 0.85
N ILE A 107 -11.83 -3.67 1.95
CA ILE A 107 -11.43 -4.13 3.28
C ILE A 107 -11.85 -5.60 3.46
N LEU A 108 -10.94 -6.45 3.92
CA LEU A 108 -11.19 -7.89 4.07
C LEU A 108 -12.02 -8.20 5.31
N LYS A 109 -11.71 -7.57 6.45
CA LYS A 109 -12.40 -7.73 7.72
C LYS A 109 -12.73 -6.36 8.33
N PRO A 110 -13.85 -5.73 7.94
CA PRO A 110 -14.24 -4.45 8.53
C PRO A 110 -14.55 -4.62 10.02
N LYS A 111 -14.02 -3.72 10.85
CA LYS A 111 -14.24 -3.69 12.31
C LYS A 111 -15.17 -2.56 12.74
N GLY A 112 -15.29 -1.50 11.94
CA GLY A 112 -16.22 -0.41 12.20
C GLY A 112 -16.03 0.76 11.23
N THR A 113 -17.05 1.61 11.19
CA THR A 113 -17.08 2.85 10.42
C THR A 113 -17.52 3.97 11.36
N ILE A 114 -16.88 5.13 11.26
CA ILE A 114 -17.22 6.35 11.98
C ILE A 114 -17.54 7.40 10.94
N THR A 115 -18.78 7.88 10.91
CA THR A 115 -19.18 9.00 10.05
C THR A 115 -18.80 10.31 10.73
N LYS A 116 -18.23 11.25 9.96
CA LYS A 116 -18.01 12.63 10.40
C LYS A 116 -19.32 13.37 10.20
N GLU A 117 -20.16 13.44 11.23
CA GLU A 117 -21.30 14.33 11.21
C GLU A 117 -20.78 15.78 11.31
N ASP A 118 -21.12 16.63 10.34
CA ASP A 118 -20.96 18.08 10.44
C ASP A 118 -21.72 18.58 11.68
N GLU A 119 -21.01 19.21 12.63
CA GLU A 119 -21.62 19.96 13.75
C GLU A 119 -22.30 21.26 13.28
#